data_AF-A0AAX3X5U6-F1
#
_entry.id   AF-A0AAX3X5U6-F1
#
_cell.length_a   1.000
_cell.length_b   1.000
_cell.length_c   1.000
_cell.angle_alpha   90.00
_cell.angle_beta   90.00
_cell.angle_gamma   90.00
#
_symmetry.space_group_name_H-M   'P 1'
#
loop_
_entity.id
_entity.type
_entity.pdbx_description
1 polymer ?
#
loop_
_entity_poly.entity_id
_entity_poly.type
_entity_poly.pdbx_seq_one_letter_code
_entity_poly.pdbx_strand_id
1 'polypeptide(L)' 'MTAELGITNGYGVVLAADSSLTMQDYSSRKYYITGQKIFKLSSKHSVAIMFYGNATINC' A
#
# COMPACT_ATOMS: atom_id res chain seq x y z
N MET A 1 -2.29 7.59 7.11
CA MET A 1 -1.50 6.40 7.48
C MET A 1 -2.24 5.79 8.65
N THR A 2 -2.75 4.57 8.50
CA THR A 2 -3.77 4.10 9.45
C THR A 2 -3.63 2.63 9.83
N ALA A 3 -3.31 1.70 8.92
CA ALA A 3 -2.87 0.35 9.32
C ALA A 3 -2.25 -0.41 8.14
N GLU A 4 -1.08 -0.99 8.35
CA GLU A 4 -0.42 -1.91 7.43
C GLU A 4 0.07 -3.13 8.24
N LEU A 5 -0.32 -4.35 7.82
CA LEU A 5 -0.10 -5.59 8.56
C LEU A 5 0.34 -6.72 7.63
N GLY A 6 1.36 -7.46 8.04
CA GLY A 6 1.74 -8.73 7.42
C GLY A 6 1.74 -9.86 8.45
N ILE A 7 1.11 -10.99 8.12
CA ILE A 7 1.14 -12.22 8.92
C ILE A 7 1.77 -13.31 8.07
N THR A 8 2.71 -14.06 8.64
CA THR A 8 3.35 -15.21 7.98
C THR A 8 3.23 -16.46 8.83
N ASN A 9 3.13 -17.62 8.18
CA ASN A 9 3.26 -18.94 8.80
C ASN A 9 4.09 -19.86 7.89
N GLY A 10 4.30 -21.11 8.29
CA GLY A 10 5.05 -22.10 7.50
C GLY A 10 4.44 -22.46 6.14
N TYR A 11 3.23 -22.00 5.83
CA TYR A 11 2.52 -22.25 4.58
C TYR A 11 2.46 -21.02 3.66
N GLY A 12 2.65 -19.80 4.19
CA GLY A 12 2.55 -18.60 3.38
C GLY A 12 2.57 -17.28 4.15
N VAL A 13 2.13 -16.23 3.46
CA VAL A 13 2.09 -14.85 3.94
C VAL A 13 0.79 -14.18 3.51
N VAL A 14 0.20 -13.39 4.40
CA VAL A 14 -0.97 -12.55 4.17
C VAL A 14 -0.58 -11.11 4.44
N LEU A 15 -0.93 -10.22 3.51
CA LEU A 15 -0.71 -8.79 3.62
C LEU A 15 -2.07 -8.09 3.66
N ALA A 16 -2.25 -7.15 4.58
CA ALA A 16 -3.44 -6.32 4.70
C ALA A 16 -3.02 -4.86 4.92
N ALA A 17 -3.69 -3.94 4.24
CA ALA A 17 -3.40 -2.50 4.32
C ALA A 17 -4.68 -1.68 4.24
N ASP A 18 -4.73 -0.55 4.94
CA ASP A 18 -5.85 0.38 4.85
C ASP A 18 -5.91 1.07 3.47
N SER A 19 -7.13 1.35 2.99
CA SER A 19 -7.35 1.94 1.67
C SER A 19 -7.28 3.47 1.65
N SER A 20 -7.00 4.12 2.78
CA SER A 20 -6.97 5.58 2.87
C SER A 20 -5.62 6.14 2.39
N LEU A 21 -5.67 7.02 1.41
CA LEU A 21 -4.54 7.80 0.91
C LEU A 21 -4.82 9.29 1.12
N THR A 22 -3.81 10.00 1.58
CA THR A 22 -3.83 11.46 1.65
C THR A 22 -2.77 11.97 0.69
N MET A 23 -3.21 12.64 -0.36
CA MET A 23 -2.32 13.35 -1.28
C MET A 23 -2.27 14.80 -0.83
N GLN A 24 -1.06 15.30 -0.58
CA GLN A 24 -0.85 16.70 -0.30
C GLN A 24 0.03 17.27 -1.41
N ASP A 25 -0.55 18.19 -2.18
CA ASP A 25 0.16 19.05 -3.11
C ASP A 25 0.37 20.43 -2.45
N TYR A 26 1.21 21.29 -3.04
CA TYR A 26 1.56 22.62 -2.52
C TYR A 26 0.34 23.47 -2.13
N SER A 27 -0.79 23.30 -2.83
CA SER A 27 -2.00 24.11 -2.66
C SER A 27 -3.19 23.33 -2.09
N SER A 28 -3.20 21.99 -2.13
CA SER A 28 -4.39 21.22 -1.78
C SER A 28 -4.12 19.86 -1.15
N ARG A 29 -4.96 19.50 -0.17
CA ARG A 29 -4.98 18.17 0.45
C ARG A 29 -6.20 17.41 -0.03
N LYS A 30 -5.98 16.28 -0.70
CA LYS A 30 -7.03 15.40 -1.21
C LYS A 30 -6.98 14.06 -0.47
N TYR A 31 -8.16 13.59 -0.08
CA TYR A 31 -8.35 12.31 0.59
C TYR A 31 -8.99 11.32 -0.39
N TYR A 32 -8.36 10.17 -0.56
CA TYR A 32 -8.85 9.07 -1.37
C TYR A 32 -9.11 7.88 -0.45
N ILE A 33 -10.32 7.32 -0.49
CA ILE A 33 -10.73 6.21 0.37
C ILE A 33 -10.63 4.84 -0.31
N THR A 34 -10.25 4.81 -1.60
CA THR A 34 -10.18 3.61 -2.45
C THR A 34 -8.75 3.29 -2.93
N GLY A 35 -7.73 3.75 -2.20
CA GLY A 35 -6.34 3.50 -2.55
C GLY A 35 -5.91 2.05 -2.36
N GLN A 36 -5.18 1.50 -3.31
CA GLN A 36 -4.53 0.19 -3.19
C GLN A 36 -3.08 0.39 -2.76
N LYS A 37 -2.66 -0.26 -1.66
CA LYS A 37 -1.27 -0.24 -1.17
C LYS A 37 -0.53 -1.57 -1.31
N ILE A 38 -1.23 -2.61 -1.79
CA ILE A 38 -0.70 -3.98 -1.97
C ILE A 38 -0.76 -4.31 -3.45
N PHE A 39 0.38 -4.75 -4.01
CA PHE A 39 0.52 -5.05 -5.42
C PHE A 39 1.18 -6.41 -5.63
N LYS A 40 0.65 -7.20 -6.55
CA LYS A 40 1.23 -8.47 -6.98
C LYS A 40 2.27 -8.21 -8.07
N LEU A 41 3.51 -8.66 -7.86
CA LEU A 41 4.63 -8.42 -8.79
C LEU A 41 4.73 -9.45 -9.92
N SER A 42 4.14 -10.63 -9.75
CA SER A 42 4.19 -11.68 -10.77
C SER A 42 2.89 -12.45 -10.82
N SER A 43 2.38 -12.75 -12.02
CA SER A 43 1.23 -13.64 -12.21
C SER A 43 1.57 -15.12 -11.99
N LYS A 44 2.83 -15.51 -12.24
CA LYS A 44 3.33 -16.89 -12.19
C LYS A 44 3.97 -17.27 -10.86
N HIS A 45 4.56 -16.29 -10.15
CA HIS A 45 5.22 -16.51 -8.87
C HIS A 45 4.49 -15.76 -7.75
N SER A 46 4.48 -16.35 -6.55
CA SER A 46 3.86 -15.76 -5.36
C SER A 46 4.75 -14.65 -4.79
N VAL A 47 4.79 -13.51 -5.47
CA VAL A 47 5.54 -12.32 -5.06
C VAL A 47 4.58 -11.13 -5.01
N ALA A 48 4.54 -10.46 -3.87
CA ALA A 48 3.76 -9.25 -3.66
C ALA A 48 4.55 -8.23 -2.84
N ILE A 49 4.20 -6.96 -2.99
CA ILE A 49 4.76 -5.84 -2.25
C ILE A 49 3.64 -5.05 -1.58
N MET A 50 3.92 -4.53 -0.39
CA MET A 50 3.07 -3.59 0.32
C MET A 50 3.88 -2.33 0.59
N PHE A 51 3.30 -1.17 0.29
CA PHE A 51 3.94 0.11 0.56
C PHE A 51 3.55 0.61 1.95
N TYR A 52 4.56 1.01 2.72
CA TYR A 52 4.42 1.68 4.01
C TYR A 52 5.11 3.04 3.94
N GLY A 53 4.47 4.08 4.48
CA GLY A 53 5.05 5.42 4.53
C GLY A 53 4.44 6.42 3.54
N ASN A 54 5.14 7.55 3.38
CA ASN A 54 4.77 8.60 2.42
C ASN A 54 5.42 8.34 1.07
N ALA A 55 4.68 8.55 -0.01
CA ALA A 55 5.23 8.56 -1.36
C ALA A 55 5.37 10.01 -1.83
N THR A 56 6.59 10.41 -2.19
CA THR A 56 6.86 11.70 -2.81
C THR A 56 7.06 11.49 -4.30
N ILE A 57 6.24 12.13 -5.12
CA ILE A 57 6.39 12.16 -6.57
C ILE A 57 7.02 13.51 -6.90
N ASN A 58 8.32 13.50 -7.19
CA ASN A 58 9.00 14.68 -7.73
C ASN A 58 8.82 14.64 -9.25
N CYS A 59 7.94 15.50 -9.76
CA CYS A 59 7.82 15.77 -11.19
C CYS A 59 8.73 16.91 -11.62
#